data_AF-A0A364NHA5-F1
#
_entry.id   AF-A0A364NHA5-F1
#
_cell.length_a   1.000
_cell.length_b   1.000
_cell.length_c   1.000
_cell.angle_alpha   90.00
_cell.angle_beta   90.00
_cell.angle_gamma   90.00
#
_symmetry.space_group_name_H-M   'P 1'
#
loop_
_entity.id
_entity.type
_entity.pdbx_description
1 polymer ?
#
loop_
_entity_poly.entity_id
_entity_poly.type
_entity_poly.pdbx_seq_one_letter_code
_entity_poly.pdbx_strand_id
1 'polypeptide(L)' 'MCDDVGLSPSQALKLFARAVINHGGIPFELKARQPNEKTAAAINELVEGQGKKCTSVDDMLNELTEGKVRNAHS' A
#
# COMPACT_ATOMS: atom_id res chain seq x y z
N MET A 1 -25.09 9.37 -13.23
CA MET A 1 -24.29 9.11 -12.01
C MET A 1 -24.08 10.36 -11.16
N CYS A 2 -23.49 11.44 -11.68
CA CYS A 2 -23.39 12.73 -10.94
C CYS A 2 -24.75 13.48 -10.91
N ASP A 3 -25.49 13.44 -12.02
CA ASP A 3 -26.81 14.07 -12.14
C ASP A 3 -27.88 13.35 -11.28
N ASP A 4 -27.78 12.03 -11.13
CA ASP A 4 -28.73 11.22 -10.35
C ASP A 4 -28.65 11.48 -8.83
N VAL A 5 -27.53 12.03 -8.37
CA VAL A 5 -27.29 12.39 -6.96
C VAL A 5 -27.26 13.92 -6.75
N GLY A 6 -27.58 14.70 -7.79
CA GLY A 6 -27.65 16.16 -7.72
C GLY A 6 -26.31 16.86 -7.48
N LEU A 7 -25.19 16.24 -7.84
CA LEU A 7 -23.84 16.79 -7.65
C LEU A 7 -23.17 17.07 -8.99
N SER A 8 -22.56 18.24 -9.14
CA SER A 8 -21.69 18.48 -10.29
C SER A 8 -20.36 17.72 -10.16
N PRO A 9 -19.68 17.38 -11.26
CA PRO A 9 -18.36 16.74 -11.22
C PRO A 9 -17.34 17.50 -10.35
N SER A 10 -17.37 18.83 -10.38
CA SER A 10 -16.50 19.67 -9.55
C SER A 10 -16.82 19.55 -8.06
N GLN A 11 -18.09 19.38 -7.68
CA GLN A 11 -18.48 19.15 -6.29
C GLN A 11 -18.06 17.76 -5.81
N ALA A 12 -18.24 16.73 -6.65
CA ALA A 12 -17.79 15.37 -6.36
C ALA A 12 -16.27 15.31 -6.12
N LEU A 13 -15.50 16.01 -6.95
CA LEU A 13 -14.04 16.09 -6.77
C LEU A 13 -13.65 16.78 -5.46
N LYS A 14 -14.32 17.87 -5.09
CA LYS A 14 -14.09 18.55 -3.80
C LYS A 14 -14.43 17.65 -2.61
N LEU A 15 -15.53 16.91 -2.70
CA LEU A 15 -15.94 15.96 -1.65
C LEU A 15 -14.91 14.83 -1.49
N PHE A 16 -14.45 14.26 -2.61
CA PHE A 16 -13.40 13.25 -2.63
C PHE A 16 -12.11 13.76 -1.98
N ALA A 17 -11.63 14.95 -2.35
CA ALA A 17 -10.42 15.54 -1.77
C ALA A 17 -10.53 15.73 -0.24
N ARG A 18 -11.69 16.21 0.25
CA ARG A 18 -11.94 16.34 1.70
C ARG A 18 -11.96 15.00 2.40
N ALA A 19 -12.56 13.98 1.78
CA ALA A 19 -12.56 12.63 2.32
C ALA A 19 -11.13 12.05 2.37
N VAL A 20 -10.30 12.27 1.34
CA VAL A 20 -8.89 11.84 1.34
C VAL A 20 -8.12 12.44 2.51
N ILE A 21 -8.28 13.74 2.75
CA ILE A 21 -7.61 14.44 3.86
C ILE A 21 -8.08 13.88 5.21
N ASN A 22 -9.39 13.73 5.40
CA ASN A 22 -9.96 13.28 6.67
C ASN A 22 -9.63 11.81 7.00
N HIS A 23 -9.57 10.95 5.98
CA HIS A 23 -9.25 9.53 6.15
C HIS A 23 -7.75 9.25 6.20
N GLY A 24 -6.88 10.23 5.84
CA GLY A 24 -5.45 10.01 5.72
C GLY A 24 -5.07 9.04 4.59
N GLY A 25 -5.92 8.89 3.58
CA GLY A 25 -5.80 7.88 2.54
C GLY A 25 -7.00 7.88 1.59
N ILE A 26 -7.03 6.94 0.66
CA ILE A 26 -8.14 6.83 -0.29
C ILE A 26 -9.42 6.41 0.46
N PRO A 27 -10.53 7.18 0.36
CA PRO A 27 -11.75 7.01 1.17
C PRO A 27 -12.68 5.91 0.61
N PHE A 28 -12.11 4.88 0.03
CA PHE A 28 -12.81 3.69 -0.44
C PHE A 28 -11.85 2.52 -0.47
N GLU A 29 -12.39 1.32 -0.33
CA GLU A 29 -11.62 0.11 -0.49
C GLU A 29 -11.16 -0.04 -1.95
N LEU A 30 -9.86 -0.25 -2.15
CA LEU A 30 -9.32 -0.58 -3.46
C LEU A 30 -9.71 -2.01 -3.80
N LYS A 31 -10.85 -2.18 -4.49
CA LYS A 31 -11.36 -3.47 -4.96
C LYS A 31 -10.66 -3.97 -6.23
N ALA A 32 -9.33 -3.86 -6.30
CA ALA A 32 -8.60 -4.53 -7.35
C ALA A 32 -8.75 -6.04 -7.11
N ARG A 33 -9.43 -6.75 -8.03
CA ARG A 33 -9.64 -8.20 -7.91
C ARG A 33 -8.31 -8.97 -7.83
N GLN A 34 -7.26 -8.38 -8.39
CA GLN A 34 -5.91 -8.93 -8.38
C GLN A 34 -4.90 -7.85 -7.99
N PRO A 35 -3.80 -8.22 -7.30
CA PRO A 35 -2.69 -7.32 -7.06
C PRO A 35 -2.09 -6.81 -8.37
N ASN A 36 -1.31 -5.73 -8.30
CA ASN A 36 -0.48 -5.35 -9.44
C ASN A 36 0.58 -6.45 -9.73
N GLU A 37 1.17 -6.41 -10.93
CA GLU A 37 2.13 -7.42 -11.40
C GLU A 37 3.29 -7.65 -10.42
N LYS A 38 3.82 -6.58 -9.83
CA LYS A 38 4.93 -6.66 -8.89
C LYS A 38 4.53 -7.41 -7.61
N THR A 39 3.37 -7.10 -7.04
CA THR A 39 2.86 -7.78 -5.85
C THR A 39 2.50 -9.22 -6.16
N ALA A 40 1.91 -9.51 -7.33
CA ALA A 40 1.60 -10.87 -7.75
C ALA A 40 2.86 -11.72 -7.93
N ALA A 41 3.91 -11.17 -8.55
CA ALA A 41 5.19 -11.84 -8.70
C ALA A 41 5.84 -12.16 -7.34
N ALA A 42 5.85 -11.20 -6.41
CA ALA A 42 6.37 -11.42 -5.06
C ALA A 42 5.59 -12.49 -4.28
N ILE A 43 4.27 -12.59 -4.47
CA ILE A 43 3.47 -13.69 -3.90
C ILE A 43 3.91 -15.03 -4.48
N ASN A 44 4.08 -15.12 -5.80
CA ASN A 44 4.49 -16.36 -6.46
C ASN A 44 5.89 -16.83 -6.01
N GLU A 45 6.86 -15.92 -5.89
CA GLU A 45 8.20 -16.20 -5.37
C GLU A 45 8.14 -16.87 -3.98
N LEU A 46 7.30 -16.34 -3.09
CA LEU A 46 7.11 -16.89 -1.75
C LEU A 46 6.43 -18.27 -1.79
N VAL A 47 5.43 -18.46 -2.66
CA VAL A 47 4.74 -19.75 -2.85
C VAL A 47 5.70 -20.82 -3.38
N GLU A 48 6.63 -20.43 -4.26
CA GLU A 48 7.68 -21.31 -4.81
C GLU A 48 8.81 -21.59 -3.80
N GLY A 49 8.74 -21.04 -2.58
CA GLY A 49 9.72 -21.27 -1.52
C GLY A 49 11.05 -20.55 -1.73
N GLN A 50 11.08 -19.56 -2.63
CA GLN A 50 12.27 -18.75 -2.93
C GLN A 50 12.45 -17.59 -1.94
N GLY A 51 11.52 -17.42 -0.99
CA GLY A 51 11.61 -16.43 0.07
C GLY A 51 12.79 -16.66 1.02
N LYS A 52 13.34 -15.56 1.53
CA LYS A 52 14.37 -15.60 2.57
C LYS A 52 13.79 -16.05 3.91
N LYS A 53 14.54 -16.88 4.63
CA LYS A 53 14.18 -17.37 5.96
C LYS A 53 15.11 -16.74 6.98
N CYS A 54 14.54 -16.23 8.07
CA CYS A 54 15.27 -15.69 9.21
C CYS A 54 14.95 -16.51 10.46
N THR A 55 15.91 -16.61 11.35
CA THR A 55 15.82 -17.45 12.56
C THR A 55 15.39 -16.68 13.81
N SER A 56 15.48 -15.35 13.77
CA SER A 56 15.02 -14.46 14.83
C SER A 56 14.48 -13.14 14.25
N VAL A 57 13.82 -12.35 15.09
CA VAL A 57 13.37 -11.00 14.72
C VAL A 57 14.56 -10.08 14.42
N ASP A 58 15.64 -10.21 15.19
CA ASP A 58 16.87 -9.42 14.98
C ASP A 58 17.52 -9.76 13.64
N ASP A 59 17.58 -11.05 13.29
CA ASP A 59 18.09 -11.54 11.99
C ASP A 59 17.25 -10.98 10.82
N MET A 60 15.92 -10.98 10.95
CA MET A 60 15.02 -10.38 9.96
C MET A 60 15.23 -8.86 9.83
N LEU A 61 15.38 -8.14 10.94
CA LEU A 61 15.57 -6.69 10.93
C LEU A 61 16.94 -6.32 10.35
N ASN A 62 18.00 -7.05 10.69
CA ASN A 62 19.32 -6.87 10.10
C ASN A 62 19.27 -7.04 8.58
N GLU A 63 18.68 -8.13 8.08
CA GLU A 63 18.52 -8.39 6.64
C GLU A 63 17.73 -7.26 5.92
N LEU A 64 16.68 -6.72 6.55
CA LEU A 64 15.86 -5.64 5.98
C LEU A 64 16.56 -4.27 6.00
N THR A 65 17.54 -4.09 6.89
CA THR A 65 18.21 -2.81 7.15
C THR A 65 19.61 -2.74 6.54
N GLU A 66 20.22 -3.88 6.23
CA GLU A 66 21.50 -3.98 5.52
C GLU A 66 21.43 -3.19 4.19
N GLY A 67 22.17 -2.08 4.16
CA GLY A 67 22.25 -1.16 3.01
C GLY A 67 21.32 0.06 3.03
N LYS A 68 20.45 0.25 4.03
CA LYS A 68 19.50 1.40 4.07
C LYS A 68 19.50 2.24 5.36
N VAL A 69 20.09 1.78 6.45
CA VAL A 69 20.13 2.56 7.69
C VAL A 69 21.46 3.29 7.82
N ARG A 70 21.52 4.52 7.30
CA ARG A 70 22.62 5.46 7.59
C ARG A 70 22.34 6.39 8.77
N ASN A 71 21.13 6.43 9.33
CA ASN A 71 20.77 7.38 10.39
C ASN A 71 19.70 6.82 11.36
N ALA A 72 20.08 5.89 12.22
CA ALA A 72 19.26 5.53 13.38
C ALA A 72 20.10 5.45 14.67
N HIS A 73 21.08 6.35 14.80
CA HIS A 73 21.72 6.65 16.07
C HIS A 73 21.54 8.14 16.37
N SER A 74 20.77 8.42 17.42
CA SER A 74 20.90 9.59 18.29
C SER A 74 20.80 9.08 19.72
#